data_AF-A0A2K5Z4G9-F1
#
_entry.id   AF-A0A2K5Z4G9-F1
#
_cell.length_a   1.000
_cell.length_b   1.000
_cell.length_c   1.000
_cell.angle_alpha   90.00
_cell.angle_beta   90.00
_cell.angle_gamma   90.00
#
_symmetry.space_group_name_H-M   'P 1'
#
loop_
_entity.id
_entity.type
_entity.pdbx_description
1 polymer ?
#
loop_
_entity_poly.entity_id
_entity_poly.type
_entity_poly.pdbx_seq_one_letter_code
_entity_poly.pdbx_strand_id
1 'polypeptide(L)'
;ANNLPKAIAAAHTFLLKHPDDEMMKRNMAYYKSLPGAEDYIKDLETKSYESLFIRAVRAYNGENWRTSITDMELALPDFFKAFYECLAACEGSREIKDFKDFYLSIADHYIEVLECKIQCEENLTPVIGGYPVEKFVATMYHYLQFAYYKLNDLKNAAPCAVSYLLFDQNDKVMQQNLVYYQYHRDTWGLLDEHFQPRPEAVQFFNVTTLQKELYDFAKENIMDDDEGEVVEYVDDLLELEETS
;
A
#
# COMPACT_ATOMS: atom_id res chain seq x y z
N ALA A 1 -38.42 1.83 8.49
CA ALA A 1 -38.33 1.16 7.19
C ALA A 1 -37.18 0.17 7.23
N ASN A 2 -37.43 -1.11 6.94
CA ASN A 2 -36.44 -2.18 7.05
C ASN A 2 -35.46 -2.09 5.86
N ASN A 3 -34.27 -1.51 6.05
CA ASN A 3 -33.33 -1.25 4.96
C ASN A 3 -32.36 -2.42 4.76
N LEU A 4 -32.92 -3.56 4.35
CA LEU A 4 -32.17 -4.80 4.15
C LEU A 4 -30.97 -4.64 3.19
N PRO A 5 -31.06 -3.95 2.03
CA PRO A 5 -29.91 -3.73 1.15
C PRO A 5 -28.73 -3.01 1.84
N LYS A 6 -29.01 -1.99 2.66
CA LYS A 6 -27.96 -1.28 3.40
C LYS A 6 -27.36 -2.14 4.51
N ALA A 7 -28.18 -2.96 5.17
CA ALA A 7 -27.71 -3.87 6.22
C ALA A 7 -26.77 -4.95 5.67
N ILE A 8 -27.10 -5.52 4.50
CA ILE A 8 -26.25 -6.51 3.81
C ILE A 8 -24.91 -5.88 3.43
N ALA A 9 -24.93 -4.71 2.79
CA ALA A 9 -23.71 -4.03 2.37
C ALA A 9 -22.82 -3.62 3.57
N ALA A 10 -23.41 -3.07 4.64
CA ALA A 10 -22.66 -2.69 5.84
C ALA A 10 -22.05 -3.91 6.56
N ALA A 11 -22.81 -5.01 6.67
CA ALA A 11 -22.32 -6.25 7.26
C ALA A 11 -21.18 -6.87 6.45
N HIS A 12 -21.28 -6.82 5.11
CA HIS A 12 -20.21 -7.27 4.23
C HIS A 12 -18.94 -6.44 4.39
N THR A 13 -19.04 -5.11 4.35
CA THR A 13 -17.90 -4.20 4.58
C THR A 13 -17.22 -4.45 5.92
N PHE A 14 -17.99 -4.57 7.00
CA PHE A 14 -17.42 -4.82 8.33
C PHE A 14 -16.65 -6.14 8.39
N LEU A 15 -17.21 -7.20 7.80
CA LEU A 15 -16.60 -8.53 7.82
C LEU A 15 -15.28 -8.59 7.04
N LEU A 16 -15.07 -7.71 6.05
CA LEU A 16 -13.79 -7.63 5.32
C LEU A 16 -12.63 -7.17 6.22
N LYS A 17 -12.88 -6.25 7.16
CA LYS A 17 -11.87 -5.78 8.13
C LYS A 17 -11.80 -6.62 9.40
N HIS A 18 -12.88 -7.32 9.73
CA HIS A 18 -12.99 -8.16 10.91
C HIS A 18 -13.37 -9.59 10.50
N PRO A 19 -12.48 -10.31 9.78
CA PRO A 19 -12.80 -11.62 9.23
C PRO A 19 -13.14 -12.65 10.30
N ASP A 20 -12.72 -12.43 11.55
CA ASP A 20 -12.96 -13.32 12.68
C ASP A 20 -14.20 -12.97 13.52
N ASP A 21 -14.98 -11.95 13.15
CA ASP A 21 -16.19 -11.59 13.88
C ASP A 21 -17.31 -12.63 13.69
N GLU A 22 -17.50 -13.47 14.71
CA GLU A 22 -18.47 -14.57 14.69
C GLU A 22 -19.93 -14.12 14.53
N MET A 23 -20.28 -12.94 15.06
CA MET A 23 -21.63 -12.38 14.92
C MET A 23 -21.88 -11.98 13.47
N MET A 24 -20.92 -11.31 12.85
CA MET A 24 -21.04 -10.82 11.49
C MET A 24 -20.99 -11.96 10.47
N LYS A 25 -20.21 -13.02 10.73
CA LYS A 25 -20.28 -14.27 9.94
C LYS A 25 -21.69 -14.87 9.93
N ARG A 26 -22.35 -14.95 11.09
CA ARG A 26 -23.73 -15.45 11.20
C ARG A 26 -24.72 -14.55 10.49
N ASN A 27 -24.59 -13.24 10.65
CA ASN A 27 -25.43 -12.25 9.95
C ASN A 27 -25.27 -12.39 8.42
N MET A 28 -24.04 -12.51 7.93
CA MET A 28 -23.76 -12.70 6.50
C MET A 28 -24.26 -14.05 5.97
N ALA A 29 -24.20 -15.12 6.75
CA ALA A 29 -24.79 -16.40 6.39
C ALA A 29 -26.31 -16.31 6.26
N TYR A 30 -26.97 -15.61 7.19
CA TYR A 30 -28.42 -15.32 7.09
C TYR A 30 -28.73 -14.47 5.85
N TYR A 31 -27.99 -13.38 5.60
CA TYR A 31 -28.21 -12.53 4.43
C TYR A 31 -28.04 -13.28 3.11
N LYS A 32 -26.99 -14.10 2.98
CA LYS A 32 -26.75 -14.95 1.80
C LYS A 32 -27.86 -16.00 1.56
N SER A 33 -28.66 -16.31 2.57
CA SER A 33 -29.81 -17.23 2.41
C SER A 33 -31.04 -16.56 1.80
N LEU A 34 -31.07 -15.22 1.74
CA LEU A 34 -32.21 -14.47 1.22
C LEU A 34 -32.15 -14.36 -0.31
N PRO A 35 -33.27 -14.56 -1.03
CA PRO A 35 -33.29 -14.45 -2.49
C PRO A 35 -32.90 -13.05 -2.97
N GLY A 36 -31.92 -12.97 -3.88
CA GLY A 36 -31.43 -11.71 -4.46
C GLY A 36 -30.56 -10.89 -3.51
N ALA A 37 -30.09 -11.47 -2.40
CA ALA A 37 -29.17 -10.80 -1.51
C ALA A 37 -27.81 -10.54 -2.15
N GLU A 38 -27.39 -11.40 -3.08
CA GLU A 38 -26.11 -11.31 -3.78
C GLU A 38 -25.90 -9.93 -4.43
N ASP A 39 -26.96 -9.32 -4.97
CA ASP A 39 -26.90 -7.99 -5.59
C ASP A 39 -26.56 -6.86 -4.60
N TYR A 40 -26.71 -7.13 -3.30
CA TYR A 40 -26.45 -6.18 -2.22
C TYR A 40 -25.17 -6.48 -1.44
N ILE A 41 -24.49 -7.60 -1.71
CA ILE A 41 -23.20 -7.95 -1.13
C ILE A 41 -22.12 -7.15 -1.87
N LYS A 42 -21.96 -5.89 -1.45
CA LYS A 42 -20.95 -4.98 -1.95
C LYS A 42 -20.21 -4.37 -0.78
N ASP A 43 -18.94 -4.14 -0.98
CA ASP A 43 -18.17 -3.34 -0.03
C ASP A 43 -18.40 -1.85 -0.32
N LEU A 44 -18.86 -1.14 0.72
CA LEU A 44 -19.12 0.29 0.73
C LEU A 44 -17.84 1.13 0.90
N GLU A 45 -16.74 0.52 1.34
CA GLU A 45 -15.45 1.19 1.53
C GLU A 45 -14.47 0.96 0.39
N THR A 46 -14.85 0.15 -0.63
CA THR A 46 -14.02 -0.12 -1.80
C THR A 46 -13.59 1.18 -2.46
N LYS A 47 -12.28 1.37 -2.57
CA LYS A 47 -11.72 2.55 -3.23
C LYS A 47 -11.90 2.43 -4.75
N SER A 48 -12.02 3.57 -5.44
CA SER A 48 -12.24 3.58 -6.89
C SER A 48 -11.15 2.84 -7.66
N TYR A 49 -9.87 2.99 -7.28
CA TYR A 49 -8.74 2.31 -7.90
C TYR A 49 -8.85 0.78 -7.82
N GLU A 50 -9.42 0.21 -6.76
CA GLU A 50 -9.59 -1.25 -6.63
C GLU A 50 -10.56 -1.78 -7.67
N SER A 51 -11.68 -1.08 -7.86
CA SER A 51 -12.68 -1.44 -8.86
C SER A 51 -12.11 -1.34 -10.29
N LEU A 52 -11.30 -0.31 -10.55
CA LEU A 52 -10.60 -0.11 -11.81
C LEU A 52 -9.55 -1.21 -12.03
N PHE A 53 -8.75 -1.53 -11.01
CA PHE A 53 -7.76 -2.60 -11.05
C PHE A 53 -8.40 -3.96 -11.35
N ILE A 54 -9.47 -4.33 -10.64
CA ILE A 54 -10.18 -5.60 -10.87
C ILE A 54 -10.74 -5.65 -12.31
N ARG A 55 -11.30 -4.54 -12.81
CA ARG A 55 -11.81 -4.46 -14.18
C ARG A 55 -10.68 -4.58 -15.21
N ALA A 56 -9.54 -3.93 -14.97
CA ALA A 56 -8.35 -4.01 -15.80
C ALA A 56 -7.81 -5.44 -15.87
N VAL A 57 -7.67 -6.13 -14.72
CA VAL A 57 -7.21 -7.52 -14.65
C VAL A 57 -8.16 -8.47 -15.36
N ARG A 58 -9.48 -8.30 -15.20
CA ARG A 58 -10.48 -9.08 -15.96
C ARG A 58 -10.35 -8.85 -17.47
N ALA A 59 -10.17 -7.60 -17.89
CA ALA A 59 -9.97 -7.26 -19.29
C ALA A 59 -8.67 -7.85 -19.85
N TYR A 60 -7.58 -7.81 -19.07
CA TYR A 60 -6.30 -8.44 -19.41
C TYR A 60 -6.45 -9.94 -19.64
N ASN A 61 -7.09 -10.65 -18.70
CA ASN A 61 -7.33 -12.10 -18.80
C ASN A 61 -8.27 -12.46 -19.96
N GLY A 62 -9.15 -11.53 -20.36
CA GLY A 62 -9.99 -11.65 -21.55
C GLY A 62 -9.33 -11.15 -22.85
N GLU A 63 -8.02 -10.87 -22.83
CA GLU A 63 -7.23 -10.33 -23.95
C GLU A 63 -7.75 -9.00 -24.52
N ASN A 64 -8.58 -8.28 -23.76
CA ASN A 64 -9.02 -6.94 -24.11
C ASN A 64 -7.98 -5.92 -23.62
N TRP A 65 -6.87 -5.83 -24.35
CA TRP A 65 -5.72 -4.99 -23.99
C TRP A 65 -6.09 -3.52 -23.88
N ARG A 66 -6.98 -3.01 -24.74
CA ARG A 66 -7.40 -1.60 -24.72
C ARG A 66 -8.11 -1.24 -23.42
N THR A 67 -9.10 -2.04 -23.02
CA THR A 67 -9.80 -1.82 -21.75
C THR A 67 -8.87 -2.01 -20.56
N SER A 68 -7.98 -3.02 -20.60
CA SER A 68 -6.96 -3.20 -19.56
C SER A 68 -6.09 -1.96 -19.39
N ILE A 69 -5.63 -1.35 -20.48
CA ILE A 69 -4.84 -0.12 -20.44
C ILE A 69 -5.66 1.03 -19.87
N THR A 70 -6.85 1.29 -20.42
CA THR A 70 -7.69 2.42 -19.97
C THR A 70 -7.99 2.35 -18.48
N ASP A 71 -8.33 1.17 -17.98
CA ASP A 71 -8.67 1.00 -16.57
C ASP A 71 -7.45 1.08 -15.66
N MET A 72 -6.31 0.52 -16.08
CA MET A 72 -5.08 0.54 -15.29
C MET A 72 -4.44 1.93 -15.24
N GLU A 73 -4.48 2.69 -16.34
CA GLU A 73 -4.04 4.10 -16.39
C GLU A 73 -4.92 5.02 -15.53
N LEU A 74 -6.16 4.62 -15.22
CA LEU A 74 -7.01 5.33 -14.27
C LEU A 74 -6.79 4.85 -12.82
N ALA A 75 -6.56 3.55 -12.63
CA ALA A 75 -6.35 2.96 -11.31
C ALA A 75 -5.08 3.52 -10.64
N LEU A 76 -3.99 3.61 -11.40
CA LEU A 76 -2.68 4.01 -10.90
C LEU A 76 -2.65 5.43 -10.26
N PRO A 77 -3.10 6.51 -10.93
CA PRO A 77 -3.15 7.84 -10.31
C PRO A 77 -4.16 7.92 -9.16
N ASP A 78 -5.26 7.17 -9.23
CA ASP A 78 -6.26 7.14 -8.16
C ASP A 78 -5.74 6.43 -6.90
N PHE A 79 -4.94 5.36 -7.07
CA PHE A 79 -4.19 4.74 -5.98
C PHE A 79 -3.19 5.72 -5.37
N PHE A 80 -2.37 6.40 -6.20
CA PHE A 80 -1.41 7.37 -5.68
C PHE A 80 -2.09 8.50 -4.91
N LYS A 81 -3.24 8.98 -5.38
CA LYS A 81 -4.03 9.96 -4.64
C LYS A 81 -4.44 9.41 -3.27
N ALA A 82 -5.00 8.21 -3.20
CA ALA A 82 -5.38 7.59 -1.93
C ALA A 82 -4.16 7.38 -1.00
N PHE A 83 -3.01 7.04 -1.56
CA PHE A 83 -1.75 6.91 -0.83
C PHE A 83 -1.30 8.25 -0.21
N TYR A 84 -1.28 9.33 -0.98
CA TYR A 84 -0.90 10.65 -0.45
C TYR A 84 -1.94 11.20 0.56
N GLU A 85 -3.22 10.88 0.40
CA GLU A 85 -4.25 11.17 1.40
C GLU A 85 -4.00 10.41 2.71
N CYS A 86 -3.57 9.14 2.64
CA CYS A 86 -3.17 8.36 3.81
C CYS A 86 -1.95 9.00 4.50
N LEU A 87 -0.92 9.37 3.74
CA LEU A 87 0.27 10.02 4.29
C LEU A 87 -0.07 11.32 5.03
N ALA A 88 -0.97 12.14 4.46
CA ALA A 88 -1.43 13.37 5.09
C ALA A 88 -2.25 13.10 6.36
N ALA A 89 -3.04 12.03 6.39
CA ALA A 89 -3.83 11.64 7.56
C ALA A 89 -2.96 11.19 8.75
N CYS A 90 -1.74 10.71 8.49
CA CYS A 90 -0.79 10.33 9.54
C CYS A 90 -0.22 11.52 10.32
N GLU A 91 -0.25 12.75 9.78
CA GLU A 91 0.30 13.95 10.44
C GLU A 91 -0.68 14.58 11.47
N GLY A 92 -1.61 13.79 11.99
CA GLY A 92 -2.60 14.21 12.98
C GLY A 92 -2.03 14.45 14.37
N SER A 93 -2.85 15.03 15.25
CA SER A 93 -2.49 15.23 16.66
C SER A 93 -2.30 13.89 17.38
N ARG A 94 -1.23 13.77 18.19
CA ARG A 94 -1.08 12.65 19.13
C ARG A 94 -1.82 12.87 20.44
N GLU A 95 -2.24 11.77 21.05
CA GLU A 95 -2.61 11.74 22.45
C GLU A 95 -1.32 11.66 23.29
N ILE A 96 -1.07 12.68 24.12
CA ILE A 96 0.10 12.68 25.00
C ILE A 96 -0.20 11.75 26.17
N LYS A 97 0.39 10.55 26.15
CA LYS A 97 0.23 9.56 27.22
C LYS A 97 1.24 9.76 28.34
N ASP A 98 2.47 10.17 28.00
CA ASP A 98 3.56 10.38 28.93
C ASP A 98 4.15 11.79 28.80
N PHE A 99 4.55 12.38 29.93
CA PHE A 99 5.18 13.70 29.97
C PHE A 99 6.70 13.56 29.87
N LYS A 100 7.21 13.56 28.62
CA LYS A 100 8.64 13.70 28.32
C LYS A 100 9.00 15.17 28.07
N ASP A 101 10.30 15.47 28.11
CA ASP A 101 10.82 16.77 27.67
C ASP A 101 10.39 17.07 26.22
N PHE A 102 10.24 18.37 25.91
CA PHE A 102 9.68 18.84 24.64
C PHE A 102 10.32 18.17 23.40
N TYR A 103 11.65 18.06 23.36
CA TYR A 103 12.36 17.47 22.23
C TYR A 103 12.12 15.96 22.09
N LEU A 104 12.10 15.22 23.21
CA LEU A 104 11.81 13.79 23.22
C LEU A 104 10.35 13.54 22.80
N SER A 105 9.42 14.37 23.27
CA SER A 105 8.02 14.32 22.87
C SER A 105 7.81 14.58 21.37
N ILE A 106 8.61 15.44 20.75
CA ILE A 106 8.57 15.65 19.30
C ILE A 106 9.16 14.44 18.57
N ALA A 107 10.28 13.90 19.04
CA ALA A 107 10.92 12.74 18.44
C ALA A 107 9.98 11.53 18.42
N ASP A 108 9.39 11.18 19.57
CA ASP A 108 8.41 10.10 19.69
C ASP A 108 7.24 10.29 18.71
N HIS A 109 6.68 11.50 18.65
CA HIS A 109 5.59 11.79 17.73
C HIS A 109 6.01 11.60 16.27
N TYR A 110 7.22 12.03 15.92
CA TYR A 110 7.71 11.89 14.56
C TYR A 110 7.89 10.41 14.17
N ILE A 111 8.30 9.57 15.13
CA ILE A 111 8.39 8.10 14.94
C ILE A 111 7.00 7.50 14.74
N GLU A 112 6.02 7.86 15.58
CA GLU A 112 4.62 7.43 15.43
C GLU A 112 4.06 7.80 14.04
N VAL A 113 4.36 9.02 13.58
CA VAL A 113 3.95 9.51 12.25
C VAL A 113 4.62 8.68 11.14
N LEU A 114 5.92 8.39 11.26
CA LEU A 114 6.65 7.56 10.30
C LEU A 114 6.08 6.13 10.26
N GLU A 115 5.80 5.54 11.42
CA GLU A 115 5.19 4.21 11.54
C GLU A 115 3.85 4.14 10.80
N CYS A 116 2.99 5.14 11.01
CA CYS A 116 1.73 5.25 10.27
C CYS A 116 1.96 5.36 8.75
N LYS A 117 2.91 6.19 8.32
CA LYS A 117 3.19 6.44 6.90
C LYS A 117 3.67 5.20 6.17
N ILE A 118 4.57 4.42 6.77
CA ILE A 118 5.09 3.19 6.13
C ILE A 118 4.02 2.10 5.97
N GLN A 119 2.95 2.13 6.78
CA GLN A 119 1.83 1.21 6.67
C GLN A 119 0.80 1.60 5.59
N CYS A 120 0.88 2.82 5.02
CA CYS A 120 -0.11 3.29 4.06
C CYS A 120 -0.21 2.42 2.80
N GLU A 121 0.91 1.96 2.24
CA GLU A 121 0.89 1.10 1.04
C GLU A 121 0.22 -0.26 1.33
N GLU A 122 0.60 -0.89 2.44
CA GLU A 122 0.04 -2.18 2.86
C GLU A 122 -1.46 -2.07 3.14
N ASN A 123 -1.88 -1.04 3.90
CA ASN A 123 -3.27 -0.80 4.24
C ASN A 123 -4.17 -0.50 3.02
N LEU A 124 -3.60 0.05 1.94
CA LEU A 124 -4.31 0.36 0.70
C LEU A 124 -4.21 -0.77 -0.33
N THR A 125 -3.41 -1.80 -0.09
CA THR A 125 -3.25 -2.92 -1.01
C THR A 125 -4.52 -3.78 -1.04
N PRO A 126 -5.14 -3.97 -2.22
CA PRO A 126 -6.37 -4.74 -2.32
C PRO A 126 -6.14 -6.22 -2.00
N VAL A 127 -7.13 -6.85 -1.39
CA VAL A 127 -7.17 -8.29 -1.13
C VAL A 127 -8.09 -8.95 -2.17
N ILE A 128 -7.50 -9.76 -3.05
CA ILE A 128 -8.23 -10.44 -4.13
C ILE A 128 -8.21 -11.93 -3.88
N GLY A 129 -9.39 -12.55 -3.79
CA GLY A 129 -9.50 -13.99 -3.53
C GLY A 129 -8.96 -14.43 -2.17
N GLY A 130 -8.87 -13.51 -1.20
CA GLY A 130 -8.36 -13.77 0.15
C GLY A 130 -6.86 -13.50 0.34
N TYR A 131 -6.16 -13.05 -0.69
CA TYR A 131 -4.73 -12.74 -0.61
C TYR A 131 -4.46 -11.29 -1.03
N PRO A 132 -3.60 -10.55 -0.30
CA PRO A 132 -3.17 -9.23 -0.73
C PRO A 132 -2.40 -9.32 -2.04
N VAL A 133 -2.58 -8.34 -2.93
CA VAL A 133 -1.83 -8.27 -4.18
C VAL A 133 -0.39 -7.86 -3.87
N GLU A 134 0.54 -8.81 -4.00
CA GLU A 134 1.97 -8.52 -3.79
C GLU A 134 2.49 -7.45 -4.77
N LYS A 135 3.36 -6.57 -4.25
CA LYS A 135 4.01 -5.49 -5.01
C LYS A 135 3.00 -4.72 -5.86
N PHE A 136 1.93 -4.22 -5.25
CA PHE A 136 0.74 -3.72 -5.94
C PHE A 136 1.04 -2.72 -7.08
N VAL A 137 1.89 -1.72 -6.83
CA VAL A 137 2.30 -0.74 -7.85
C VAL A 137 3.09 -1.38 -8.98
N ALA A 138 4.03 -2.28 -8.67
CA ALA A 138 4.76 -3.05 -9.67
C ALA A 138 3.80 -3.86 -10.53
N THR A 139 2.86 -4.56 -9.91
CA THR A 139 1.83 -5.36 -10.59
C THR A 139 1.03 -4.53 -11.60
N MET A 140 0.63 -3.29 -11.26
CA MET A 140 -0.03 -2.38 -12.20
C MET A 140 0.85 -2.05 -13.42
N TYR A 141 2.14 -1.75 -13.20
CA TYR A 141 3.09 -1.49 -14.29
C TYR A 141 3.36 -2.72 -15.15
N HIS A 142 3.38 -3.93 -14.58
CA HIS A 142 3.50 -5.17 -15.33
C HIS A 142 2.33 -5.36 -16.31
N TYR A 143 1.09 -5.17 -15.83
CA TYR A 143 -0.10 -5.24 -16.67
C TYR A 143 -0.08 -4.20 -17.79
N LEU A 144 0.26 -2.95 -17.48
CA LEU A 144 0.39 -1.88 -18.48
C LEU A 144 1.45 -2.21 -19.52
N GLN A 145 2.65 -2.59 -19.08
CA GLN A 145 3.76 -2.97 -19.94
C GLN A 145 3.33 -4.02 -20.96
N PHE A 146 2.73 -5.12 -20.49
CA PHE A 146 2.35 -6.22 -21.38
C PHE A 146 1.20 -5.82 -22.30
N ALA A 147 0.18 -5.13 -21.79
CA ALA A 147 -0.95 -4.71 -22.62
C ALA A 147 -0.51 -3.72 -23.73
N TYR A 148 0.36 -2.76 -23.43
CA TYR A 148 0.96 -1.87 -24.43
C TYR A 148 1.78 -2.64 -25.46
N TYR A 149 2.59 -3.60 -25.02
CA TYR A 149 3.34 -4.48 -25.91
C TYR A 149 2.42 -5.24 -26.88
N LYS A 150 1.31 -5.81 -26.38
CA LYS A 150 0.33 -6.53 -27.20
C LYS A 150 -0.37 -5.66 -28.24
N LEU A 151 -0.43 -4.34 -28.02
CA LEU A 151 -0.94 -3.36 -28.97
C LEU A 151 0.15 -2.71 -29.83
N ASN A 152 1.40 -3.19 -29.75
CA ASN A 152 2.55 -2.64 -30.47
C ASN A 152 2.85 -1.16 -30.12
N ASP A 153 2.50 -0.74 -28.90
CA ASP A 153 2.79 0.59 -28.36
C ASP A 153 4.02 0.54 -27.45
N LEU A 154 5.19 0.35 -28.07
CA LEU A 154 6.45 0.16 -27.35
C LEU A 154 6.91 1.43 -26.64
N LYS A 155 6.45 2.59 -27.10
CA LYS A 155 6.76 3.90 -26.49
C LYS A 155 6.16 4.00 -25.09
N ASN A 156 5.00 3.38 -24.86
CA ASN A 156 4.41 3.28 -23.53
C ASN A 156 4.82 2.01 -22.78
N ALA A 157 5.10 0.90 -23.50
CA ALA A 157 5.52 -0.35 -22.86
C ALA A 157 6.90 -0.25 -22.17
N ALA A 158 7.89 0.36 -22.84
CA ALA A 158 9.25 0.50 -22.31
C ALA A 158 9.31 1.28 -20.97
N PRO A 159 8.71 2.47 -20.83
CA PRO A 159 8.75 3.19 -19.55
C PRO A 159 7.98 2.46 -18.44
N CYS A 160 6.94 1.68 -18.76
CA CYS A 160 6.28 0.81 -17.78
C CYS A 160 7.22 -0.32 -17.29
N ALA A 161 8.02 -0.92 -18.18
CA ALA A 161 9.02 -1.92 -17.78
C ALA A 161 10.09 -1.32 -16.86
N VAL A 162 10.56 -0.11 -17.14
CA VAL A 162 11.54 0.58 -16.28
C VAL A 162 10.90 0.96 -14.94
N SER A 163 9.65 1.43 -14.95
CA SER A 163 8.91 1.77 -13.72
C SER A 163 8.69 0.54 -12.83
N TYR A 164 8.37 -0.62 -13.43
CA TYR A 164 8.27 -1.88 -12.71
C TYR A 164 9.57 -2.23 -11.97
N LEU A 165 10.70 -2.11 -12.67
CA LEU A 165 12.01 -2.48 -12.14
C LEU A 165 12.48 -1.56 -11.00
N LEU A 166 11.85 -0.40 -10.77
CA LEU A 166 12.09 0.36 -9.53
C LEU A 166 11.68 -0.45 -8.29
N PHE A 167 10.55 -1.15 -8.38
CA PHE A 167 9.94 -1.87 -7.26
C PHE A 167 10.37 -3.34 -7.18
N ASP A 168 10.76 -3.94 -8.31
CA ASP A 168 11.24 -5.32 -8.36
C ASP A 168 12.46 -5.49 -9.25
N GLN A 169 13.61 -5.02 -8.76
CA GLN A 169 14.88 -5.04 -9.49
C GLN A 169 15.35 -6.46 -9.84
N ASN A 170 14.91 -7.48 -9.11
CA ASN A 170 15.40 -8.86 -9.25
C ASN A 170 14.56 -9.71 -10.21
N ASP A 171 13.50 -9.16 -10.80
CA ASP A 171 12.66 -9.86 -11.77
C ASP A 171 13.41 -10.06 -13.09
N LYS A 172 13.89 -11.30 -13.30
CA LYS A 172 14.62 -11.69 -14.50
C LYS A 172 13.79 -11.58 -15.78
N VAL A 173 12.47 -11.77 -15.70
CA VAL A 173 11.59 -11.70 -16.87
C VAL A 173 11.47 -10.24 -17.32
N MET A 174 11.22 -9.33 -16.39
CA MET A 174 11.13 -7.90 -16.75
C MET A 174 12.49 -7.34 -17.20
N GLN A 175 13.60 -7.77 -16.58
CA GLN A 175 14.94 -7.42 -17.05
C GLN A 175 15.16 -7.86 -18.50
N GLN A 176 14.77 -9.08 -18.86
CA GLN A 176 14.87 -9.59 -20.23
C GLN A 176 13.98 -8.81 -21.20
N ASN A 177 12.76 -8.45 -20.80
CA ASN A 177 11.87 -7.61 -21.60
C ASN A 177 12.52 -6.25 -21.90
N LEU A 178 13.18 -5.64 -20.92
CA LEU A 178 13.87 -4.37 -21.11
C LEU A 178 15.05 -4.49 -22.09
N VAL A 179 15.87 -5.53 -21.96
CA VAL A 179 16.97 -5.83 -22.90
C VAL A 179 16.41 -6.03 -24.32
N TYR A 180 15.28 -6.72 -24.45
CA TYR A 180 14.61 -6.93 -25.72
C TYR A 180 14.15 -5.60 -26.36
N TYR A 181 13.59 -4.67 -25.58
CA TYR A 181 13.24 -3.32 -26.03
C TYR A 181 14.46 -2.51 -26.46
N GLN A 182 15.56 -2.59 -25.71
CA GLN A 182 16.81 -1.91 -26.05
C GLN A 182 17.42 -2.45 -27.35
N TYR A 183 17.39 -3.77 -27.55
CA TYR A 183 17.93 -4.41 -28.76
C TYR A 183 17.20 -3.97 -30.03
N HIS A 184 15.88 -3.78 -29.95
CA HIS A 184 15.04 -3.37 -31.08
C HIS A 184 14.75 -1.86 -31.11
N ARG A 185 15.51 -1.07 -30.34
CA ARG A 185 15.30 0.38 -30.17
C ARG A 185 15.12 1.12 -31.50
N ASP A 186 16.02 0.91 -32.46
CA ASP A 186 15.99 1.60 -33.75
C ASP A 186 14.81 1.15 -34.61
N THR A 187 14.42 -0.13 -34.50
CA THR A 187 13.31 -0.71 -35.27
C THR A 187 11.96 -0.13 -34.80
N TRP A 188 11.83 0.16 -33.51
CA TRP A 188 10.60 0.70 -32.92
C TRP A 188 10.63 2.21 -32.68
N GLY A 189 11.69 2.89 -33.11
CA GLY A 189 11.83 4.34 -32.93
C GLY A 189 11.82 4.76 -31.46
N LEU A 190 12.44 3.96 -30.60
CA LEU A 190 12.57 4.25 -29.18
C LEU A 190 13.76 5.18 -28.93
N LEU A 191 13.54 6.14 -28.04
CA LEU A 191 14.52 7.13 -27.60
C LEU A 191 14.90 6.89 -26.14
N ASP A 192 15.99 7.49 -25.67
CA ASP A 192 16.49 7.31 -24.28
C ASP A 192 15.43 7.69 -23.23
N GLU A 193 14.55 8.64 -23.54
CA GLU A 193 13.41 9.04 -22.71
C GLU A 193 12.42 7.90 -22.45
N HIS A 194 12.25 6.96 -23.39
CA HIS A 194 11.36 5.80 -23.22
C HIS A 194 11.97 4.74 -22.30
N PHE A 195 13.25 4.86 -21.98
CA PHE A 195 13.96 4.01 -21.02
C PHE A 195 14.15 4.71 -19.67
N GLN A 196 13.36 5.75 -19.40
CA GLN A 196 13.23 6.34 -18.08
C GLN A 196 11.95 5.81 -17.40
N PRO A 197 11.96 5.62 -16.06
CA PRO A 197 10.75 5.33 -15.32
C PRO A 197 9.78 6.51 -15.41
N ARG A 198 8.48 6.25 -15.25
CA ARG A 198 7.48 7.30 -15.25
C ARG A 198 7.64 8.22 -14.03
N PRO A 199 7.41 9.54 -14.15
CA PRO A 199 7.64 10.48 -13.05
C PRO A 199 6.87 10.13 -11.78
N GLU A 200 5.63 9.68 -11.89
CA GLU A 200 4.81 9.28 -10.77
C GLU A 200 5.34 8.02 -10.05
N ALA A 201 5.95 7.08 -10.78
CA ALA A 201 6.61 5.92 -10.19
C ALA A 201 7.82 6.34 -9.35
N VAL A 202 8.64 7.26 -9.90
CA VAL A 202 9.84 7.78 -9.22
C VAL A 202 9.45 8.53 -7.96
N GLN A 203 8.42 9.38 -8.04
CA GLN A 203 7.95 10.13 -6.89
C GLN A 203 7.46 9.20 -5.77
N PHE A 204 6.66 8.19 -6.12
CA PHE A 204 6.17 7.20 -5.17
C PHE A 204 7.35 6.42 -4.55
N PHE A 205 8.26 5.88 -5.36
CA PHE A 205 9.43 5.13 -4.92
C PHE A 205 10.33 5.93 -3.97
N ASN A 206 10.62 7.20 -4.30
CA ASN A 206 11.47 8.05 -3.47
C ASN A 206 10.83 8.33 -2.12
N VAL A 207 9.51 8.58 -2.10
CA VAL A 207 8.77 8.85 -0.86
C VAL A 207 8.74 7.62 0.04
N THR A 208 8.37 6.45 -0.50
CA THR A 208 8.28 5.22 0.31
C THR A 208 9.65 4.76 0.80
N THR A 209 10.68 4.85 -0.05
CA THR A 209 12.06 4.51 0.34
C THR A 209 12.57 5.41 1.45
N LEU A 210 12.45 6.74 1.29
CA LEU A 210 12.92 7.69 2.29
C LEU A 210 12.17 7.54 3.62
N GLN A 211 10.85 7.36 3.60
CA GLN A 211 10.06 7.16 4.82
C GLN A 211 10.50 5.90 5.58
N LYS A 212 10.77 4.82 4.86
CA LYS A 212 11.27 3.58 5.45
C LYS A 212 12.67 3.75 6.03
N GLU A 213 13.59 4.35 5.29
CA GLU A 213 14.96 4.63 5.77
C GLU A 213 14.95 5.50 7.04
N LEU A 214 14.09 6.53 7.09
CA LEU A 214 13.94 7.38 8.28
C LEU A 214 13.34 6.62 9.47
N TYR A 215 12.34 5.76 9.22
CA TYR A 215 11.74 4.95 10.27
C TYR A 215 12.73 3.93 10.84
N ASP A 216 13.43 3.21 9.97
CA ASP A 216 14.44 2.22 10.35
C ASP A 216 15.57 2.88 11.15
N PHE A 217 16.05 4.05 10.69
CA PHE A 217 17.03 4.84 11.43
C PHE A 217 16.53 5.23 12.83
N ALA A 218 15.29 5.72 12.93
CA ALA A 218 14.75 6.16 14.21
C ALA A 218 14.55 4.99 15.18
N LYS A 219 14.15 3.83 14.67
CA LYS A 219 14.04 2.59 15.44
C LYS A 219 15.38 2.11 15.99
N GLU A 220 16.45 2.26 15.21
CA GLU A 220 17.80 1.83 15.61
C GLU A 220 18.52 2.82 16.54
N ASN A 221 18.18 4.12 16.49
CA ASN A 221 19.01 5.17 17.12
C ASN A 221 18.26 6.09 18.10
N ILE A 222 16.93 6.08 18.12
CA ILE A 222 16.12 7.05 18.89
C ILE A 222 15.16 6.35 19.85
N MET A 223 14.58 5.23 19.46
CA MET A 223 13.71 4.46 20.35
C MET A 223 14.52 3.97 21.55
N ASP A 224 13.94 4.11 22.75
CA ASP A 224 14.56 3.67 23.99
C ASP A 224 14.91 2.17 23.85
N ASP A 225 16.17 1.81 24.08
CA ASP A 225 16.55 0.41 24.23
C ASP A 225 15.76 -0.12 25.44
N ASP A 226 15.05 -1.23 25.29
CA ASP A 226 14.42 -1.97 26.39
C ASP A 226 15.47 -2.53 27.40
N GLU A 227 16.65 -1.91 27.53
CA GLU A 227 17.59 -2.09 28.62
C GLU A 227 17.01 -1.41 29.87
N GLY A 228 16.04 -2.11 30.47
CA GLY A 228 15.53 -2.05 31.84
C GLY A 228 15.64 -0.76 32.64
N GLU A 229 14.51 -0.34 33.23
CA GLU A 229 14.48 0.59 34.37
C GLU A 229 15.73 0.44 35.23
N VAL A 230 16.59 1.46 35.22
CA VAL A 230 17.70 1.57 36.17
C VAL A 230 17.02 1.69 37.53
N VAL A 231 16.87 0.57 38.23
CA VAL A 231 16.32 0.61 39.57
C VAL A 231 17.28 1.42 40.41
N GLU A 232 16.86 2.60 40.85
CA GLU A 232 17.59 3.47 41.77
C GLU A 232 17.68 2.78 43.15
N TYR A 233 18.50 1.73 43.26
CA TYR A 233 18.89 1.13 44.54
C TYR A 233 20.20 1.75 45.06
N VAL A 234 20.36 3.07 44.95
CA VAL A 234 21.60 3.72 45.42
C VAL A 234 21.37 4.74 46.53
N ASP A 235 20.16 5.29 46.67
CA ASP A 235 19.88 6.27 47.74
C ASP A 235 19.49 5.60 49.07
N ASP A 236 18.85 4.42 49.06
CA ASP A 236 18.45 3.73 50.29
C ASP A 236 19.62 3.06 51.06
N LEU A 237 20.78 2.86 50.42
CA LEU A 237 21.94 2.24 51.07
C LEU A 237 22.88 3.25 51.74
N LEU A 238 22.84 4.52 51.35
CA LEU A 238 23.65 5.57 51.97
C LEU A 238 23.05 6.08 53.28
N GLU A 239 21.74 5.99 53.47
CA GLU A 239 21.10 6.35 54.75
C GLU A 239 21.35 5.31 55.87
N LEU A 240 21.73 4.08 55.51
CA LEU A 240 22.02 3.00 56.47
C LEU A 240 23.47 2.99 56.97
N GLU A 241 24.41 3.64 56.28
CA GLU A 241 25.79 3.78 56.75
C GLU A 241 26.02 5.02 57.64
N GLU A 242 25.13 6.03 57.60
CA GLU A 242 25.21 7.19 58.51
C GLU A 242 24.59 6.94 59.89
N THR A 243 23.98 5.76 60.12
CA THR A 243 23.30 5.42 61.39
C THR A 243 23.94 4.26 62.17
N SER A 244 25.19 3.86 61.87
CA SER A 244 25.96 2.90 62.69
C SER A 244 27.05 3.53 63.57
#